data_AF-A0A1Q9DEB5-F1
#
_entry.id   AF-A0A1Q9DEB5-F1
#
_cell.length_a   1.000
_cell.length_b   1.000
_cell.length_c   1.000
_cell.angle_alpha   90.00
_cell.angle_beta   90.00
_cell.angle_gamma   90.00
#
_symmetry.space_group_name_H-M   'P 1'
#
loop_
_entity.id
_entity.type
_entity.pdbx_description
1 polymer ?
#
loop_
_entity_poly.entity_id
_entity_poly.type
_entity_poly.pdbx_seq_one_letter_code
_entity_poly.pdbx_strand_id
1 'polypeptide(L)'
;MPRSPPESSSSSHSSYESSLTAGGAVSGSSADSGDLEAMQARADAKAAAEARATRDRRRAMQRLAEWFAGAALLELCLYYWRGHLCMRGVTDRRSMRARLATQRKNLEDCEPREALAIVAPQLEADFAAKLRKDFQTLEALFQEGVRENDIHWIEQTGQWGDPSQHVFLQHMSRMVLAHLQTRLEPECAEELTPALVEIASRRLSQPSIEVLFPLLGEERQRDFQQWYMGFSGRTAHWVDGAQNATAASSTAAESLESTDNLAVHMNEENDDYDDEESEGLAMLRPALSWEQFDRAEQLATTWVKPMLALAKRNISINTRDVAKLSCREDTKFNWHKSAGLGASTWTSDFFST
;
A
#
# COMPACT_ATOMS: atom_id res chain seq x y z
N MET A 1 -37.52 40.63 -14.15
CA MET A 1 -37.28 42.03 -13.70
C MET A 1 -35.80 42.18 -13.39
N PRO A 2 -35.03 43.03 -14.11
CA PRO A 2 -33.62 43.22 -13.82
C PRO A 2 -33.45 44.40 -12.85
N ARG A 3 -32.65 44.23 -11.79
CA ARG A 3 -32.17 45.33 -10.96
C ARG A 3 -30.65 45.28 -10.94
N SER A 4 -30.05 46.29 -11.56
CA SER A 4 -28.63 46.63 -11.57
C SER A 4 -28.13 47.04 -10.16
N PRO A 5 -26.81 47.03 -9.92
CA PRO A 5 -26.20 47.33 -8.62
C PRO A 5 -25.98 48.85 -8.42
N PRO A 6 -25.75 49.31 -7.17
CA PRO A 6 -25.22 50.65 -6.94
C PRO A 6 -23.69 50.67 -6.97
N GLU A 7 -23.16 51.52 -7.84
CA GLU A 7 -21.87 52.19 -7.67
C GLU A 7 -21.97 53.21 -6.53
N SER A 8 -20.89 53.39 -5.76
CA SER A 8 -20.60 54.66 -5.08
C SER A 8 -19.13 54.74 -4.73
N SER A 9 -18.46 55.58 -5.50
CA SER A 9 -17.19 56.24 -5.20
C SER A 9 -17.30 57.22 -4.03
N SER A 10 -16.19 57.47 -3.34
CA SER A 10 -15.69 58.77 -2.82
C SER A 10 -14.85 58.52 -1.55
N SER A 11 -13.53 58.77 -1.63
CA SER A 11 -12.87 60.05 -1.28
C SER A 11 -12.51 60.13 0.20
N SER A 12 -11.21 60.27 0.51
CA SER A 12 -10.70 61.43 1.26
C SER A 12 -9.17 61.43 1.31
N HIS A 13 -8.60 62.44 0.65
CA HIS A 13 -7.29 62.98 0.93
C HIS A 13 -7.18 63.45 2.39
N SER A 14 -6.03 63.23 3.02
CA SER A 14 -5.61 63.98 4.20
C SER A 14 -4.12 64.27 4.09
N SER A 15 -3.81 65.44 3.53
CA SER A 15 -2.51 66.08 3.61
C SER A 15 -2.42 66.81 4.94
N TYR A 16 -1.44 66.45 5.78
CA TYR A 16 -0.91 67.38 6.77
C TYR A 16 0.59 67.54 6.53
N GLU A 17 0.96 68.73 6.08
CA GLU A 17 2.33 69.23 6.18
C GLU A 17 2.57 69.67 7.62
N SER A 18 3.73 69.32 8.16
CA SER A 18 4.38 70.09 9.22
C SER A 18 5.87 69.88 9.09
N SER A 19 6.55 70.97 8.80
CA SER A 19 7.98 71.04 8.53
C SER A 19 8.68 71.85 9.61
N LEU A 20 9.95 71.49 9.83
CA LEU A 20 11.03 72.19 10.55
C LEU A 20 11.05 72.02 12.09
N THR A 21 12.16 71.76 12.77
CA THR A 21 13.60 71.69 12.42
C THR A 21 14.41 71.19 13.63
N ALA A 22 15.64 70.74 13.34
CA ALA A 22 16.85 70.81 14.15
C ALA A 22 17.24 69.61 15.04
N GLY A 23 18.35 68.99 14.63
CA GLY A 23 19.52 68.90 15.50
C GLY A 23 19.63 67.67 16.40
N GLY A 24 20.17 66.58 15.85
CA GLY A 24 20.58 65.43 16.66
C GLY A 24 21.17 64.33 15.80
N ALA A 25 22.39 64.52 15.32
CA ALA A 25 23.16 63.45 14.70
C ALA A 25 23.49 62.39 15.76
N VAL A 26 22.68 61.33 15.82
CA VAL A 26 23.03 60.07 16.46
C VAL A 26 23.18 59.07 15.32
N SER A 27 24.42 58.68 15.03
CA SER A 27 24.74 57.57 14.13
C SER A 27 24.13 56.27 14.69
N GLY A 28 22.91 55.97 14.26
CA GLY A 28 22.22 54.70 14.49
C GLY A 28 22.29 53.84 13.22
N SER A 29 23.26 52.92 13.20
CA SER A 29 23.34 51.69 12.40
C SER A 29 22.33 51.49 11.25
N SER A 30 22.71 51.87 10.02
CA SER A 30 21.95 51.60 8.79
C SER A 30 22.26 50.20 8.19
N ALA A 31 22.31 49.17 9.03
CA ALA A 31 22.61 47.80 8.61
C ALA A 31 21.37 46.89 8.49
N ASP A 32 20.18 47.34 8.90
CA ASP A 32 19.03 46.45 9.15
C ASP A 32 18.00 46.32 7.99
N SER A 33 18.01 47.26 7.03
CA SER A 33 17.02 47.23 5.92
C SER A 33 17.34 46.18 4.85
N GLY A 34 18.62 45.88 4.61
CA GLY A 34 19.04 44.89 3.62
C GLY A 34 18.82 43.46 4.09
N ASP A 35 18.87 43.23 5.41
CA ASP A 35 18.68 41.90 6.01
C ASP A 35 17.21 41.46 5.98
N LEU A 36 16.27 42.40 6.16
CA LEU A 36 14.83 42.12 6.00
C LEU A 36 14.45 41.81 4.55
N GLU A 37 15.00 42.55 3.58
CA GLU A 37 14.78 42.29 2.16
C GLU A 37 15.38 40.94 1.72
N ALA A 38 16.58 40.60 2.22
CA ALA A 38 17.20 39.30 1.99
C ALA A 38 16.42 38.15 2.66
N MET A 39 15.84 38.35 3.84
CA MET A 39 14.97 37.36 4.50
C MET A 39 13.67 37.15 3.72
N GLN A 40 13.04 38.23 3.25
CA GLN A 40 11.83 38.13 2.42
C GLN A 40 12.12 37.41 1.10
N ALA A 41 13.21 37.75 0.41
CA ALA A 41 13.61 37.08 -0.82
C ALA A 41 13.89 35.58 -0.61
N ARG A 42 14.46 35.19 0.55
CA ARG A 42 14.64 33.78 0.93
C ARG A 42 13.32 33.08 1.22
N ALA A 43 12.38 33.75 1.90
CA ALA A 43 11.04 33.21 2.16
C ALA A 43 10.26 33.00 0.85
N ASP A 44 10.30 33.97 -0.06
CA ASP A 44 9.66 33.89 -1.38
C ASP A 44 10.30 32.80 -2.25
N ALA A 45 11.63 32.68 -2.23
CA ALA A 45 12.34 31.59 -2.91
C ALA A 45 11.95 30.21 -2.35
N LYS A 46 11.81 30.09 -1.02
CA LYS A 46 11.36 28.86 -0.37
C LYS A 46 9.91 28.52 -0.76
N ALA A 47 8.99 29.48 -0.69
CA ALA A 47 7.60 29.30 -1.10
C ALA A 47 7.48 28.92 -2.59
N ALA A 48 8.29 29.54 -3.45
CA ALA A 48 8.34 29.20 -4.87
C ALA A 48 8.89 27.77 -5.11
N ALA A 49 9.89 27.34 -4.34
CA ALA A 49 10.43 25.98 -4.41
C ALA A 49 9.40 24.94 -3.95
N GLU A 50 8.70 25.20 -2.84
CA GLU A 50 7.61 24.34 -2.34
C GLU A 50 6.48 24.22 -3.36
N ALA A 51 6.04 25.35 -3.95
CA ALA A 51 5.01 25.34 -4.99
C ALA A 51 5.42 24.54 -6.24
N ARG A 52 6.71 24.56 -6.62
CA ARG A 52 7.24 23.73 -7.72
C ARG A 52 7.21 22.24 -7.35
N ALA A 53 7.68 21.89 -6.15
CA ALA A 53 7.68 20.51 -5.66
C ALA A 53 6.25 19.92 -5.63
N THR A 54 5.25 20.68 -5.17
CA THR A 54 3.85 20.26 -5.18
C THR A 54 3.34 20.01 -6.60
N ARG A 55 3.67 20.88 -7.56
CA ARG A 55 3.27 20.69 -8.97
C ARG A 55 3.92 19.45 -9.59
N ASP A 56 5.21 19.24 -9.34
CA ASP A 56 5.93 18.08 -9.88
C ASP A 56 5.42 16.77 -9.29
N ARG A 57 5.06 16.76 -8.00
CA ARG A 57 4.38 15.63 -7.35
C ARG A 57 3.04 15.33 -8.02
N ARG A 58 2.19 16.34 -8.23
CA ARG A 58 0.89 16.15 -8.92
C ARG A 58 1.07 15.58 -10.34
N ARG A 59 2.04 16.09 -11.10
CA ARG A 59 2.35 15.55 -12.44
C ARG A 59 2.90 14.12 -12.40
N ALA A 60 3.70 13.78 -11.40
CA ALA A 60 4.17 12.41 -11.21
C ALA A 60 3.00 11.48 -10.90
N MET A 61 2.05 11.94 -10.08
CA MET A 61 0.85 11.17 -9.74
C MET A 61 -0.11 11.00 -10.91
N GLN A 62 -0.35 12.04 -11.70
CA GLN A 62 -1.14 11.94 -12.94
C GLN A 62 -0.57 10.90 -13.90
N ARG A 63 0.75 10.95 -14.15
CA ARG A 63 1.43 9.95 -14.99
C ARG A 63 1.33 8.54 -14.42
N LEU A 64 1.34 8.39 -13.09
CA LEU A 64 1.16 7.09 -12.46
C LEU A 64 -0.26 6.57 -12.66
N ALA A 65 -1.27 7.43 -12.51
CA ALA A 65 -2.67 7.07 -12.72
C ALA A 65 -2.93 6.69 -14.19
N GLU A 66 -2.40 7.47 -15.14
CA GLU A 66 -2.47 7.16 -16.58
C GLU A 66 -1.81 5.81 -16.90
N TRP A 67 -0.59 5.60 -16.40
CA TRP A 67 0.12 4.32 -16.55
C TRP A 67 -0.67 3.15 -15.95
N PHE A 68 -1.23 3.33 -14.75
CA PHE A 68 -2.00 2.28 -14.08
C PHE A 68 -3.29 1.96 -14.83
N ALA A 69 -4.00 2.97 -15.31
CA ALA A 69 -5.20 2.79 -16.15
C ALA A 69 -4.85 2.01 -17.43
N GLY A 70 -3.74 2.34 -18.08
CA GLY A 70 -3.28 1.60 -19.25
C GLY A 70 -2.94 0.14 -18.95
N ALA A 71 -2.21 -0.10 -17.86
CA ALA A 71 -1.90 -1.46 -17.41
C ALA A 71 -3.16 -2.26 -17.06
N ALA A 72 -4.14 -1.64 -16.39
CA ALA A 72 -5.42 -2.25 -16.04
C ALA A 72 -6.24 -2.65 -17.27
N LEU A 73 -6.33 -1.75 -18.25
CA LEU A 73 -7.03 -2.00 -19.52
C LEU A 73 -6.32 -3.08 -20.36
N LEU A 74 -5.00 -3.14 -20.31
CA LEU A 74 -4.24 -4.22 -20.92
C LEU A 74 -4.53 -5.58 -20.26
N GLU A 75 -4.57 -5.65 -18.92
CA GLU A 75 -4.93 -6.88 -18.21
C GLU A 75 -6.35 -7.35 -18.57
N LEU A 76 -7.29 -6.41 -18.75
CA LEU A 76 -8.63 -6.74 -19.24
C LEU A 76 -8.61 -7.38 -20.64
N CYS A 77 -7.85 -6.80 -21.57
CA CYS A 77 -7.66 -7.40 -22.90
C CYS A 77 -7.05 -8.81 -22.82
N LEU A 78 -6.08 -9.02 -21.94
CA LEU A 78 -5.43 -10.33 -21.73
C LEU A 78 -6.37 -11.35 -21.06
N TYR A 79 -7.27 -10.92 -20.18
CA TYR A 79 -8.31 -11.77 -19.59
C TYR A 79 -9.22 -12.35 -20.68
N TYR A 80 -9.74 -11.50 -21.56
CA TYR A 80 -10.60 -11.93 -22.67
C TYR A 80 -9.84 -12.79 -23.68
N TRP A 81 -8.57 -12.48 -23.95
CA TRP A 81 -7.71 -13.31 -24.78
C TRP A 81 -7.50 -14.71 -24.17
N ARG A 82 -7.29 -14.81 -22.86
CA ARG A 82 -7.17 -16.09 -22.15
C ARG A 82 -8.44 -16.92 -22.31
N GLY A 83 -9.62 -16.31 -22.11
CA GLY A 83 -10.90 -16.99 -22.30
C GLY A 83 -11.06 -17.54 -23.72
N HIS A 84 -10.67 -16.75 -24.73
CA HIS A 84 -10.69 -17.19 -26.12
C HIS A 84 -9.73 -18.36 -26.40
N LEU A 85 -8.53 -18.37 -25.81
CA LEU A 85 -7.60 -19.50 -25.93
C LEU A 85 -8.18 -20.78 -25.32
N CYS A 86 -8.85 -20.69 -24.17
CA CYS A 86 -9.55 -21.82 -23.55
C CYS A 86 -10.64 -22.37 -24.48
N MET A 87 -11.46 -21.49 -25.07
CA MET A 87 -12.51 -21.88 -26.04
C MET A 87 -11.94 -22.59 -27.28
N ARG A 88 -10.74 -22.22 -27.72
CA ARG A 88 -10.01 -22.90 -28.81
C ARG A 88 -9.31 -24.20 -28.38
N GLY A 89 -9.55 -24.68 -27.16
CA GLY A 89 -9.00 -25.94 -26.66
C GLY A 89 -7.55 -25.86 -26.17
N VAL A 90 -7.01 -24.67 -25.93
CA VAL A 90 -5.69 -24.53 -25.30
C VAL A 90 -5.84 -24.76 -23.80
N THR A 91 -5.69 -26.00 -23.37
CA THR A 91 -5.79 -26.40 -21.95
C THR A 91 -4.44 -26.52 -21.26
N ASP A 92 -3.36 -26.70 -22.00
CA ASP A 92 -2.01 -26.77 -21.42
C ASP A 92 -1.60 -25.43 -20.81
N ARG A 93 -1.33 -25.46 -19.50
CA ARG A 93 -0.94 -24.29 -18.70
C ARG A 93 0.35 -23.64 -19.22
N ARG A 94 1.31 -24.43 -19.69
CA ARG A 94 2.58 -23.89 -20.20
C ARG A 94 2.37 -23.16 -21.53
N SER A 95 1.63 -23.76 -22.45
CA SER A 95 1.24 -23.16 -23.73
C SER A 95 0.43 -21.88 -23.52
N MET A 96 -0.56 -21.90 -22.62
CA MET A 96 -1.38 -20.72 -22.31
C MET A 96 -0.53 -19.56 -21.77
N ARG A 97 0.36 -19.84 -20.80
CA ARG A 97 1.29 -18.84 -20.27
C ARG A 97 2.23 -18.27 -21.33
N ALA A 98 2.78 -19.13 -22.19
CA ALA A 98 3.65 -18.69 -23.27
C ALA A 98 2.92 -17.77 -24.25
N ARG A 99 1.69 -18.13 -24.65
CA ARG A 99 0.86 -17.32 -25.56
C ARG A 99 0.45 -15.99 -24.93
N LEU A 100 0.05 -15.99 -23.66
CA LEU A 100 -0.27 -14.75 -22.93
C LEU A 100 0.96 -13.86 -22.77
N ALA A 101 2.13 -14.44 -22.49
CA ALA A 101 3.37 -13.67 -22.39
C ALA A 101 3.77 -13.05 -23.74
N THR A 102 3.64 -13.80 -24.84
CA THR A 102 3.85 -13.27 -26.19
C THR A 102 2.84 -12.16 -26.50
N GLN A 103 1.56 -12.37 -26.21
CA GLN A 103 0.54 -11.36 -26.46
C GLN A 103 0.76 -10.10 -25.64
N ARG A 104 1.13 -10.24 -24.35
CA ARG A 104 1.48 -9.10 -23.51
C ARG A 104 2.62 -8.30 -24.09
N LYS A 105 3.72 -8.96 -24.51
CA LYS A 105 4.86 -8.28 -25.17
C LYS A 105 4.46 -7.53 -26.43
N ASN A 106 3.54 -8.09 -27.21
CA ASN A 106 3.04 -7.44 -28.43
C ASN A 106 2.18 -6.20 -28.15
N LEU A 107 1.65 -6.07 -26.93
CA LEU A 107 0.72 -5.02 -26.54
C LEU A 107 1.30 -4.05 -25.50
N GLU A 108 2.49 -4.33 -24.95
CA GLU A 108 3.08 -3.59 -23.83
C GLU A 108 3.33 -2.12 -24.17
N ASP A 109 3.70 -1.85 -25.42
CA ASP A 109 3.96 -0.49 -25.93
C ASP A 109 2.75 0.14 -26.64
N CYS A 110 1.62 -0.58 -26.72
CA CYS A 110 0.41 -0.08 -27.37
C CYS A 110 -0.40 0.81 -26.44
N GLU A 111 -1.01 1.86 -26.99
CA GLU A 111 -2.03 2.60 -26.27
C GLU A 111 -3.22 1.67 -25.94
N PRO A 112 -3.93 1.86 -24.81
CA PRO A 112 -4.97 0.92 -24.38
C PRO A 112 -6.06 0.69 -25.44
N ARG A 113 -6.45 1.74 -26.15
CA ARG A 113 -7.43 1.67 -27.24
C ARG A 113 -6.90 0.94 -28.48
N GLU A 114 -5.61 1.03 -28.75
CA GLU A 114 -4.95 0.26 -29.80
C GLU A 114 -4.90 -1.22 -29.43
N ALA A 115 -4.58 -1.54 -28.17
CA ALA A 115 -4.62 -2.91 -27.67
C ALA A 115 -6.02 -3.52 -27.83
N LEU A 116 -7.08 -2.76 -27.52
CA LEU A 116 -8.46 -3.17 -27.80
C LEU A 116 -8.71 -3.40 -29.29
N ALA A 117 -8.25 -2.49 -30.16
CA ALA A 117 -8.40 -2.60 -31.61
C ALA A 117 -7.66 -3.80 -32.20
N ILE A 118 -6.56 -4.24 -31.58
CA ILE A 118 -5.81 -5.43 -31.97
C ILE A 118 -6.50 -6.71 -31.47
N VAL A 119 -6.94 -6.74 -30.20
CA VAL A 119 -7.47 -7.96 -29.57
C VAL A 119 -8.91 -8.23 -29.99
N ALA A 120 -9.79 -7.23 -29.98
CA ALA A 120 -11.23 -7.43 -30.19
C ALA A 120 -11.59 -8.12 -31.53
N PRO A 121 -10.94 -7.83 -32.68
CA PRO A 121 -11.23 -8.52 -33.94
C PRO A 121 -10.82 -10.00 -33.97
N GLN A 122 -9.92 -10.42 -33.07
CA GLN A 122 -9.44 -11.80 -33.02
C GLN A 122 -10.35 -12.69 -32.16
N LEU A 123 -11.22 -12.09 -31.34
CA LEU A 123 -12.17 -12.78 -30.48
C LEU A 123 -13.44 -13.14 -31.26
N GLU A 124 -14.20 -14.09 -30.73
CA GLU A 124 -15.57 -14.36 -31.19
C GLU A 124 -16.47 -13.14 -30.92
N ALA A 125 -17.53 -12.98 -31.71
CA ALA A 125 -18.37 -11.77 -31.70
C ALA A 125 -18.90 -11.40 -30.30
N ASP A 126 -19.37 -12.41 -29.54
CA ASP A 126 -19.91 -12.21 -28.20
C ASP A 126 -18.83 -11.78 -27.20
N PHE A 127 -17.66 -12.43 -27.21
CA PHE A 127 -16.52 -12.05 -26.39
C PHE A 127 -15.99 -10.66 -26.75
N ALA A 128 -15.96 -10.32 -28.03
CA ALA A 128 -15.56 -9.00 -28.49
C ALA A 128 -16.55 -7.90 -28.04
N ALA A 129 -17.86 -8.18 -28.04
CA ALA A 129 -18.87 -7.27 -27.55
C ALA A 129 -18.74 -7.04 -26.04
N LYS A 130 -18.56 -8.12 -25.27
CA LYS A 130 -18.31 -8.08 -23.82
C LYS A 130 -17.04 -7.29 -23.49
N LEU A 131 -15.91 -7.61 -24.15
CA LEU A 131 -14.65 -6.88 -23.97
C LEU A 131 -14.82 -5.38 -24.18
N ARG A 132 -15.49 -4.95 -25.27
CA ARG A 132 -15.70 -3.51 -25.53
C ARG A 132 -16.52 -2.84 -24.44
N LYS A 133 -17.58 -3.50 -23.96
CA LYS A 133 -18.44 -2.98 -22.88
C LYS A 133 -17.65 -2.82 -21.58
N ASP A 134 -16.93 -3.87 -21.18
CA ASP A 134 -16.15 -3.85 -19.94
C ASP A 134 -14.99 -2.86 -20.03
N PHE A 135 -14.36 -2.75 -21.21
CA PHE A 135 -13.31 -1.78 -21.47
C PHE A 135 -13.81 -0.35 -21.30
N GLN A 136 -14.95 0.00 -21.90
CA GLN A 136 -15.56 1.33 -21.75
C GLN A 136 -15.94 1.61 -20.29
N THR A 137 -16.46 0.59 -19.59
CA THR A 137 -16.85 0.71 -18.18
C THR A 137 -15.63 0.99 -17.30
N LEU A 138 -14.55 0.25 -17.49
CA LEU A 138 -13.32 0.42 -16.72
C LEU A 138 -12.59 1.72 -17.09
N GLU A 139 -12.56 2.09 -18.37
CA GLU A 139 -12.02 3.37 -18.83
C GLU A 139 -12.76 4.56 -18.18
N ALA A 140 -14.09 4.49 -18.09
CA ALA A 140 -14.89 5.52 -17.43
C ALA A 140 -14.57 5.66 -15.92
N LEU A 141 -14.34 4.55 -15.21
CA LEU A 141 -13.94 4.59 -13.80
C LEU A 141 -12.59 5.29 -13.61
N PHE A 142 -11.63 5.07 -14.53
CA PHE A 142 -10.34 5.75 -14.47
C PHE A 142 -10.40 7.22 -14.88
N GLN A 143 -11.31 7.58 -15.79
CA GLN A 143 -11.52 8.97 -16.20
C GLN A 143 -12.13 9.84 -15.11
N GLU A 144 -12.96 9.26 -14.22
CA GLU A 144 -13.49 9.99 -13.05
C GLU A 144 -12.36 10.38 -12.08
N GLY A 145 -11.34 9.52 -11.95
CA GLY A 145 -10.14 9.79 -11.17
C GLY A 145 -10.39 9.98 -9.68
N VAL A 146 -9.40 10.56 -9.00
CA VAL A 146 -9.50 10.96 -7.58
C VAL A 146 -10.05 12.38 -7.52
N ARG A 147 -11.12 12.60 -6.76
CA ARG A 147 -11.71 13.94 -6.57
C ARG A 147 -10.76 14.84 -5.80
N GLU A 148 -10.77 16.14 -6.09
CA GLU A 148 -9.87 17.10 -5.43
C GLU A 148 -9.96 17.09 -3.90
N ASN A 149 -11.16 16.87 -3.36
CA ASN A 149 -11.40 16.76 -1.92
C ASN A 149 -10.69 15.54 -1.30
N ASP A 150 -10.49 14.48 -2.09
CA ASP A 150 -9.87 13.24 -1.63
C ASP A 150 -8.34 13.26 -1.70
N ILE A 151 -7.79 14.07 -2.61
CA ILE A 151 -6.33 14.22 -2.78
C ILE A 151 -5.68 14.60 -1.45
N HIS A 152 -6.28 15.54 -0.71
CA HIS A 152 -5.64 16.06 0.49
C HIS A 152 -5.50 15.03 1.61
N TRP A 153 -6.49 14.15 1.82
CA TRP A 153 -6.35 13.11 2.83
C TRP A 153 -5.46 11.96 2.36
N ILE A 154 -5.48 11.62 1.05
CA ILE A 154 -4.56 10.62 0.48
C ILE A 154 -3.11 11.08 0.64
N GLU A 155 -2.83 12.37 0.47
CA GLU A 155 -1.51 12.96 0.73
C GLU A 155 -1.04 12.82 2.18
N GLN A 156 -1.97 12.67 3.11
CA GLN A 156 -1.67 12.46 4.53
C GLN A 156 -1.48 10.98 4.89
N THR A 157 -1.70 10.04 3.96
CA THR A 157 -1.49 8.60 4.22
C THR A 157 0.00 8.22 4.22
N GLY A 158 0.32 7.09 4.87
CA GLY A 158 1.69 6.66 5.10
C GLY A 158 2.35 7.30 6.33
N GLN A 159 1.56 7.89 7.22
CA GLN A 159 2.01 8.39 8.51
C GLN A 159 2.17 7.26 9.52
N TRP A 160 2.85 7.58 10.62
CA TRP A 160 3.04 6.64 11.71
C TRP A 160 1.70 6.35 12.40
N GLY A 161 1.34 5.07 12.53
CA GLY A 161 0.02 4.62 12.98
C GLY A 161 -0.91 4.15 11.85
N ASP A 162 -0.61 4.47 10.59
CA ASP A 162 -1.43 4.00 9.47
C ASP A 162 -1.42 2.47 9.32
N PRO A 163 -2.48 1.89 8.71
CA PRO A 163 -2.49 0.46 8.41
C PRO A 163 -1.30 0.10 7.53
N SER A 164 -0.59 -0.95 7.94
CA SER A 164 0.49 -1.51 7.14
C SER A 164 -0.01 -1.89 5.74
N GLN A 165 0.90 -1.87 4.76
CA GLN A 165 0.49 -1.94 3.35
C GLN A 165 -0.37 -3.16 3.01
N HIS A 166 0.00 -4.33 3.52
CA HIS A 166 -0.76 -5.56 3.27
C HIS A 166 -2.19 -5.50 3.84
N VAL A 167 -2.38 -4.86 5.00
CA VAL A 167 -3.70 -4.73 5.65
C VAL A 167 -4.63 -3.88 4.80
N PHE A 168 -4.19 -2.68 4.39
CA PHE A 168 -5.05 -1.82 3.58
C PHE A 168 -5.27 -2.39 2.18
N LEU A 169 -4.27 -3.03 1.56
CA LEU A 169 -4.44 -3.65 0.24
C LEU A 169 -5.44 -4.81 0.29
N GLN A 170 -5.43 -5.62 1.35
CA GLN A 170 -6.42 -6.68 1.53
C GLN A 170 -7.83 -6.10 1.68
N HIS A 171 -7.98 -5.03 2.45
CA HIS A 171 -9.27 -4.37 2.62
C HIS A 171 -9.76 -3.73 1.31
N MET A 172 -8.88 -2.96 0.67
CA MET A 172 -9.12 -2.30 -0.62
C MET A 172 -9.46 -3.33 -1.71
N SER A 173 -8.75 -4.45 -1.79
CA SER A 173 -9.04 -5.54 -2.72
C SER A 173 -10.48 -6.03 -2.60
N ARG A 174 -10.98 -6.25 -1.38
CA ARG A 174 -12.38 -6.69 -1.16
C ARG A 174 -13.39 -5.65 -1.63
N MET A 175 -13.11 -4.37 -1.39
CA MET A 175 -14.02 -3.29 -1.77
C MET A 175 -14.01 -3.02 -3.27
N VAL A 176 -12.83 -3.08 -3.90
CA VAL A 176 -12.67 -2.99 -5.36
C VAL A 176 -13.42 -4.14 -6.02
N LEU A 177 -13.22 -5.39 -5.57
CA LEU A 177 -13.95 -6.55 -6.09
C LEU A 177 -15.47 -6.33 -6.00
N ALA A 178 -15.95 -5.93 -4.82
CA ALA A 178 -17.37 -5.72 -4.58
C ALA A 178 -17.95 -4.56 -5.41
N HIS A 179 -17.14 -3.56 -5.82
CA HIS A 179 -17.60 -2.55 -6.77
C HIS A 179 -17.59 -3.08 -8.20
N LEU A 180 -16.48 -3.69 -8.62
CA LEU A 180 -16.31 -4.18 -9.99
C LEU A 180 -17.36 -5.25 -10.34
N GLN A 181 -17.75 -6.13 -9.40
CA GLN A 181 -18.83 -7.10 -9.61
C GLN A 181 -20.21 -6.46 -9.91
N THR A 182 -20.41 -5.18 -9.57
CA THR A 182 -21.65 -4.45 -9.92
C THR A 182 -21.59 -3.82 -11.32
N ARG A 183 -20.40 -3.74 -11.92
CA ARG A 183 -20.14 -3.00 -13.16
C ARG A 183 -19.71 -3.92 -14.31
N LEU A 184 -18.96 -4.97 -14.01
CA LEU A 184 -18.36 -5.93 -14.94
C LEU A 184 -18.99 -7.32 -14.77
N GLU A 185 -18.67 -8.25 -15.67
CA GLU A 185 -19.01 -9.66 -15.47
C GLU A 185 -18.33 -10.20 -14.18
N PRO A 186 -19.04 -10.96 -13.31
CA PRO A 186 -18.50 -11.38 -12.01
C PRO A 186 -17.15 -12.11 -12.11
N GLU A 187 -17.03 -13.02 -13.07
CA GLU A 187 -15.79 -13.77 -13.34
C GLU A 187 -14.64 -12.86 -13.79
N CYS A 188 -14.96 -11.80 -14.55
CA CYS A 188 -13.98 -10.81 -14.97
C CYS A 188 -13.50 -9.99 -13.76
N ALA A 189 -14.42 -9.53 -12.92
CA ALA A 189 -14.08 -8.78 -11.71
C ALA A 189 -13.21 -9.59 -10.73
N GLU A 190 -13.52 -10.87 -10.54
CA GLU A 190 -12.77 -11.79 -9.67
C GLU A 190 -11.33 -12.01 -10.14
N GLU A 191 -11.11 -12.11 -11.44
CA GLU A 191 -9.78 -12.32 -12.03
C GLU A 191 -8.99 -11.02 -12.18
N LEU A 192 -9.67 -9.92 -12.49
CA LEU A 192 -9.02 -8.62 -12.71
C LEU A 192 -8.57 -8.00 -11.39
N THR A 193 -9.40 -8.04 -10.34
CA THR A 193 -9.08 -7.41 -9.05
C THR A 193 -7.70 -7.80 -8.48
N PRO A 194 -7.34 -9.10 -8.34
CA PRO A 194 -6.02 -9.46 -7.82
C PRO A 194 -4.88 -8.98 -8.72
N ALA A 195 -5.06 -8.96 -10.05
CA ALA A 195 -4.06 -8.41 -10.97
C ALA A 195 -3.85 -6.90 -10.75
N LEU A 196 -4.93 -6.13 -10.61
CA LEU A 196 -4.88 -4.68 -10.34
C LEU A 196 -4.20 -4.39 -9.00
N VAL A 197 -4.55 -5.15 -7.96
CA VAL A 197 -3.94 -5.03 -6.63
C VAL A 197 -2.46 -5.40 -6.68
N GLU A 198 -2.08 -6.46 -7.42
CA GLU A 198 -0.67 -6.81 -7.60
C GLU A 198 0.11 -5.68 -8.28
N ILE A 199 -0.42 -5.11 -9.37
CA ILE A 199 0.19 -3.98 -10.08
C ILE A 199 0.37 -2.79 -9.14
N ALA A 200 -0.65 -2.44 -8.37
CA ALA A 200 -0.61 -1.34 -7.41
C ALA A 200 0.33 -1.60 -6.23
N SER A 201 0.43 -2.85 -5.76
CA SER A 201 1.23 -3.26 -4.58
C SER A 201 2.74 -3.10 -4.76
N ARG A 202 3.22 -3.00 -6.00
CA ARG A 202 4.65 -2.80 -6.31
C ARG A 202 5.16 -1.41 -5.90
N ARG A 203 4.29 -0.56 -5.36
CA ARG A 203 4.56 0.82 -4.93
C ARG A 203 4.40 0.96 -3.41
N LEU A 204 4.68 2.15 -2.89
CA LEU A 204 4.39 2.50 -1.50
C LEU A 204 2.89 2.68 -1.27
N SER A 205 2.47 2.74 0.00
CA SER A 205 1.06 2.81 0.42
C SER A 205 0.25 3.89 -0.31
N GLN A 206 0.71 5.14 -0.25
CA GLN A 206 0.01 6.27 -0.85
C GLN A 206 -0.19 6.11 -2.37
N PRO A 207 0.86 5.85 -3.18
CA PRO A 207 0.69 5.57 -4.60
C PRO A 207 -0.29 4.43 -4.91
N SER A 208 -0.30 3.36 -4.10
CA SER A 208 -1.25 2.26 -4.30
C SER A 208 -2.69 2.69 -4.03
N ILE A 209 -2.93 3.49 -2.99
CA ILE A 209 -4.25 4.03 -2.68
C ILE A 209 -4.71 4.91 -3.84
N GLU A 210 -3.87 5.84 -4.28
CA GLU A 210 -4.24 6.83 -5.29
C GLU A 210 -4.69 6.22 -6.63
N VAL A 211 -4.08 5.10 -7.05
CA VAL A 211 -4.45 4.42 -8.29
C VAL A 211 -5.64 3.46 -8.15
N LEU A 212 -5.86 2.88 -6.96
CA LEU A 212 -6.96 1.95 -6.71
C LEU A 212 -8.24 2.65 -6.23
N PHE A 213 -8.12 3.82 -5.61
CA PHE A 213 -9.25 4.56 -5.03
C PHE A 213 -10.36 4.92 -6.03
N PRO A 214 -10.05 5.30 -7.30
CA PRO A 214 -11.09 5.54 -8.31
C PRO A 214 -11.98 4.30 -8.58
N LEU A 215 -11.46 3.09 -8.35
CA LEU A 215 -12.20 1.84 -8.62
C LEU A 215 -13.25 1.50 -7.56
N LEU A 216 -13.27 2.20 -6.43
CA LEU A 216 -14.21 1.95 -5.35
C LEU A 216 -15.61 2.52 -5.66
N GLY A 217 -15.69 3.57 -6.48
CA GLY A 217 -16.91 4.37 -6.64
C GLY A 217 -17.26 5.17 -5.38
N GLU A 218 -18.09 6.20 -5.52
CA GLU A 218 -18.29 7.23 -4.50
C GLU A 218 -18.68 6.72 -3.10
N GLU A 219 -19.63 5.80 -3.01
CA GLU A 219 -20.08 5.25 -1.71
C GLU A 219 -18.95 4.51 -0.99
N ARG A 220 -18.26 3.63 -1.70
CA ARG A 220 -17.18 2.81 -1.11
C ARG A 220 -15.89 3.61 -0.89
N GLN A 221 -15.67 4.68 -1.64
CA GLN A 221 -14.58 5.62 -1.39
C GLN A 221 -14.71 6.20 0.02
N ARG A 222 -15.92 6.64 0.39
CA ARG A 222 -16.23 7.14 1.73
C ARG A 222 -16.04 6.06 2.80
N ASP A 223 -16.55 4.85 2.56
CA ASP A 223 -16.41 3.74 3.50
C ASP A 223 -14.93 3.39 3.75
N PHE A 224 -14.12 3.37 2.69
CA PHE A 224 -12.70 3.07 2.78
C PHE A 224 -11.98 4.15 3.58
N GLN A 225 -12.28 5.41 3.32
CA GLN A 225 -11.73 6.55 4.05
C GLN A 225 -12.06 6.48 5.54
N GLN A 226 -13.33 6.22 5.89
CA GLN A 226 -13.76 6.06 7.28
C GLN A 226 -13.06 4.88 7.97
N TRP A 227 -12.95 3.74 7.28
CA TRP A 227 -12.23 2.59 7.79
C TRP A 227 -10.75 2.91 8.04
N TYR A 228 -10.09 3.58 7.10
CA TYR A 228 -8.67 3.92 7.17
C TYR A 228 -8.39 4.85 8.36
N MET A 229 -9.15 5.94 8.47
CA MET A 229 -9.03 6.89 9.59
C MET A 229 -9.36 6.23 10.93
N GLY A 230 -10.38 5.37 10.97
CA GLY A 230 -10.73 4.60 12.16
C GLY A 230 -9.63 3.60 12.56
N PHE A 231 -8.89 3.05 11.61
CA PHE A 231 -7.73 2.21 11.87
C PHE A 231 -6.60 3.01 12.52
N SER A 232 -6.21 4.14 11.90
CA SER A 232 -5.13 5.00 12.40
C SER A 232 -5.45 5.61 13.77
N GLY A 233 -6.71 5.97 14.03
CA GLY A 233 -7.14 6.43 15.35
C GLY A 233 -7.12 5.33 16.43
N ARG A 234 -7.35 4.07 16.04
CA ARG A 234 -7.19 2.94 16.96
C ARG A 234 -5.72 2.64 17.24
N THR A 235 -4.82 2.71 16.29
CA THR A 235 -3.40 2.42 16.56
C THR A 235 -2.73 3.52 17.37
N ALA A 236 -3.13 4.78 17.20
CA ALA A 236 -2.60 5.90 17.98
C ALA A 236 -2.78 5.71 19.50
N HIS A 237 -3.96 5.24 19.96
CA HIS A 237 -4.18 5.04 21.41
C HIS A 237 -3.34 3.92 22.02
N TRP A 238 -2.95 2.89 21.25
CA TRP A 238 -2.07 1.83 21.75
C TRP A 238 -0.65 2.35 22.00
N VAL A 239 -0.22 3.32 21.21
CA VAL A 239 1.11 3.91 21.33
C VAL A 239 1.16 4.83 22.52
N ASP A 240 0.18 5.72 22.66
CA ASP A 240 0.11 6.62 23.81
C ASP A 240 -0.04 5.80 25.11
N GLY A 241 -0.80 4.70 25.08
CA GLY A 241 -0.91 3.75 26.18
C GLY A 241 0.42 3.05 26.52
N ALA A 242 1.19 2.62 25.52
CA ALA A 242 2.49 1.98 25.72
C ALA A 242 3.55 2.98 26.23
N GLN A 243 3.58 4.20 25.71
CA GLN A 243 4.48 5.26 26.17
C GLN A 243 4.15 5.68 27.61
N ASN A 244 2.87 5.81 27.95
CA ASN A 244 2.44 6.09 29.32
C ASN A 244 2.71 4.92 30.28
N ALA A 245 2.55 3.67 29.84
CA ALA A 245 2.92 2.50 30.63
C ALA A 245 4.44 2.39 30.85
N THR A 246 5.25 2.79 29.87
CA THR A 246 6.72 2.80 29.99
C THR A 246 7.19 3.93 30.93
N ALA A 247 6.54 5.09 30.90
CA ALA A 247 6.78 6.18 31.87
C ALA A 247 6.34 5.79 33.30
N ALA A 248 5.23 5.07 33.44
CA ALA A 248 4.77 4.51 34.72
C ALA A 248 5.70 3.39 35.24
N SER A 249 6.27 2.59 34.34
CA SER A 249 7.22 1.54 34.71
C SER A 249 8.62 2.09 35.06
N SER A 250 9.04 3.20 34.43
CA SER A 250 10.26 3.93 34.78
C SER A 250 10.18 4.58 36.17
N THR A 251 9.00 5.04 36.58
CA THR A 251 8.78 5.60 37.92
C THR A 251 8.61 4.50 38.98
N ALA A 252 8.17 3.30 38.59
CA ALA A 252 8.15 2.14 39.47
C ALA A 252 9.54 1.49 39.67
N ALA A 253 10.43 1.56 38.67
CA ALA A 253 11.78 1.00 38.73
C ALA A 253 12.72 1.75 39.69
N GLU A 254 12.50 3.05 39.95
CA GLU A 254 13.23 3.79 41.00
C GLU A 254 12.79 3.41 42.42
N SER A 255 11.74 2.61 42.58
CA SER A 255 11.19 2.22 43.88
C SER A 255 11.52 0.77 44.30
N LEU A 256 12.26 0.01 43.50
CA LEU A 256 12.54 -1.43 43.75
C LEU A 256 14.02 -1.81 43.52
N GLU A 257 14.96 -0.94 43.89
CA GLU A 257 16.34 -1.37 44.22
C GLU A 257 16.41 -1.87 45.67
N SER A 258 15.77 -3.00 45.96
CA SER A 258 16.13 -3.82 47.12
C SER A 258 15.44 -5.17 47.04
N THR A 259 16.10 -6.17 46.47
CA THR A 259 16.28 -7.48 47.11
C THR A 259 17.20 -8.35 46.26
N ASP A 260 18.21 -8.85 46.95
CA ASP A 260 19.30 -9.72 46.55
C ASP A 260 18.89 -11.15 46.13
N ASN A 261 19.74 -11.71 45.26
CA ASN A 261 20.29 -13.09 45.21
C ASN A 261 19.34 -14.30 45.30
N LEU A 262 19.41 -15.21 44.31
CA LEU A 262 20.09 -16.51 44.48
C LEU A 262 20.21 -17.30 43.16
N ALA A 263 21.35 -17.96 43.01
CA ALA A 263 21.76 -18.85 41.92
C ALA A 263 21.06 -20.21 41.94
N VAL A 264 20.93 -20.88 40.79
CA VAL A 264 21.05 -22.35 40.68
C VAL A 264 21.70 -22.75 39.35
N HIS A 265 22.64 -23.68 39.50
CA HIS A 265 23.53 -24.36 38.58
C HIS A 265 22.93 -25.72 38.20
N MET A 266 22.95 -26.14 36.92
CA MET A 266 22.91 -27.55 36.42
C MET A 266 23.38 -27.48 34.94
N ASN A 267 24.51 -28.06 34.48
CA ASN A 267 24.77 -29.48 34.17
C ASN A 267 23.63 -30.15 33.39
N GLU A 268 23.75 -30.99 32.37
CA GLU A 268 24.75 -31.80 31.66
C GLU A 268 23.96 -32.27 30.40
N GLU A 269 24.51 -32.57 29.24
CA GLU A 269 24.89 -33.92 28.77
C GLU A 269 24.50 -33.98 27.27
N ASN A 270 25.38 -34.55 26.47
CA ASN A 270 25.11 -34.99 25.10
C ASN A 270 24.22 -36.23 25.16
N ASP A 271 23.35 -36.42 24.15
CA ASP A 271 23.06 -37.77 23.68
C ASP A 271 22.77 -37.78 22.17
N ASP A 272 23.27 -38.86 21.61
CA ASP A 272 23.48 -39.28 20.23
C ASP A 272 22.28 -40.15 19.81
N TYR A 273 21.63 -39.89 18.67
CA TYR A 273 20.72 -40.87 18.05
C TYR A 273 20.68 -40.76 16.52
N ASP A 274 21.05 -41.87 15.91
CA ASP A 274 21.03 -42.22 14.48
C ASP A 274 19.63 -42.51 13.92
N ASP A 275 19.60 -42.57 12.60
CA ASP A 275 18.53 -42.92 11.65
C ASP A 275 17.61 -44.11 12.02
N GLU A 276 16.32 -44.03 11.66
CA GLU A 276 15.64 -44.87 10.63
C GLU A 276 14.08 -44.73 10.68
N GLU A 277 13.43 -45.17 9.58
CA GLU A 277 11.99 -45.41 9.37
C GLU A 277 11.07 -44.17 9.22
N SER A 278 10.56 -43.77 8.04
CA SER A 278 9.85 -44.46 6.94
C SER A 278 8.44 -44.97 7.27
N GLU A 279 7.50 -44.54 6.43
CA GLU A 279 6.17 -45.13 6.17
C GLU A 279 5.04 -44.91 7.20
N GLY A 280 4.20 -43.89 6.98
CA GLY A 280 2.98 -43.75 7.76
C GLY A 280 2.06 -42.55 7.46
N LEU A 281 1.93 -42.08 6.21
CA LEU A 281 1.05 -40.94 5.89
C LEU A 281 0.26 -41.13 4.57
N ALA A 282 -0.33 -42.31 4.37
CA ALA A 282 -1.16 -42.61 3.19
C ALA A 282 -2.65 -42.85 3.50
N MET A 283 -3.13 -42.69 4.73
CA MET A 283 -4.55 -42.81 5.03
C MET A 283 -5.01 -41.61 5.87
N LEU A 284 -6.12 -40.99 5.43
CA LEU A 284 -6.80 -39.79 5.98
C LEU A 284 -6.54 -38.49 5.20
N ARG A 285 -6.94 -38.47 3.92
CA ARG A 285 -7.39 -37.24 3.24
C ARG A 285 -8.92 -37.32 3.04
N PRO A 286 -9.71 -36.35 3.50
CA PRO A 286 -11.08 -36.21 3.04
C PRO A 286 -11.09 -35.80 1.57
N ALA A 287 -12.04 -36.32 0.81
CA ALA A 287 -12.25 -35.99 -0.61
C ALA A 287 -12.74 -34.54 -0.76
N LEU A 288 -11.79 -33.60 -0.88
CA LEU A 288 -12.04 -32.29 -1.46
C LEU A 288 -12.17 -32.46 -2.98
N SER A 289 -13.11 -31.75 -3.61
CA SER A 289 -13.20 -31.75 -5.08
C SER A 289 -11.92 -31.13 -5.68
N TRP A 290 -11.51 -31.61 -6.86
CA TRP A 290 -10.30 -31.13 -7.55
C TRP A 290 -10.28 -29.59 -7.72
N GLU A 291 -11.44 -28.96 -7.91
CA GLU A 291 -11.60 -27.50 -7.99
C GLU A 291 -11.33 -26.77 -6.66
N GLN A 292 -11.65 -27.39 -5.53
CA GLN A 292 -11.37 -26.83 -4.20
C GLN A 292 -9.88 -26.95 -3.85
N PHE A 293 -9.23 -28.02 -4.29
CA PHE A 293 -7.79 -28.19 -4.15
C PHE A 293 -7.02 -27.18 -5.02
N ASP A 294 -7.46 -26.96 -6.26
CA ASP A 294 -6.90 -25.94 -7.15
C ASP A 294 -7.12 -24.51 -6.64
N ARG A 295 -8.27 -24.20 -6.02
CA ARG A 295 -8.49 -22.89 -5.36
C ARG A 295 -7.60 -22.69 -4.13
N ALA A 296 -7.43 -23.72 -3.30
CA ALA A 296 -6.56 -23.63 -2.12
C ALA A 296 -5.08 -23.48 -2.51
N GLU A 297 -4.64 -24.20 -3.56
CA GLU A 297 -3.27 -24.10 -4.07
C GLU A 297 -3.02 -22.78 -4.82
N GLN A 298 -4.00 -22.27 -5.57
CA GLN A 298 -3.94 -20.92 -6.14
C GLN A 298 -3.84 -19.87 -5.05
N LEU A 299 -4.71 -19.89 -4.03
CA LEU A 299 -4.64 -18.94 -2.92
C LEU A 299 -3.29 -19.02 -2.16
N ALA A 300 -2.76 -20.23 -1.94
CA ALA A 300 -1.45 -20.40 -1.32
C ALA A 300 -0.28 -19.91 -2.21
N THR A 301 -0.40 -20.01 -3.53
CA THR A 301 0.68 -19.59 -4.45
C THR A 301 0.61 -18.11 -4.84
N THR A 302 -0.56 -17.50 -4.95
CA THR A 302 -0.73 -16.06 -5.25
C THR A 302 -0.68 -15.17 -4.01
N TRP A 303 -1.08 -15.65 -2.83
CA TRP A 303 -1.09 -14.82 -1.62
C TRP A 303 0.00 -15.21 -0.63
N VAL A 304 0.11 -16.49 -0.28
CA VAL A 304 1.01 -16.90 0.81
C VAL A 304 2.48 -16.77 0.43
N LYS A 305 2.88 -17.15 -0.80
CA LYS A 305 4.28 -17.04 -1.24
C LYS A 305 4.77 -15.59 -1.39
N PRO A 306 4.02 -14.66 -2.02
CA PRO A 306 4.42 -13.25 -2.06
C PRO A 306 4.36 -12.57 -0.68
N MET A 307 3.39 -12.89 0.16
CA MET A 307 3.34 -12.37 1.54
C MET A 307 4.50 -12.90 2.40
N LEU A 308 4.89 -14.18 2.28
CA LEU A 308 6.09 -14.70 2.95
C LEU A 308 7.37 -14.08 2.39
N ALA A 309 7.44 -13.77 1.10
CA ALA A 309 8.57 -13.07 0.50
C ALA A 309 8.65 -11.60 0.97
N LEU A 310 7.51 -10.92 1.14
CA LEU A 310 7.40 -9.58 1.73
C LEU A 310 7.75 -9.57 3.22
N ALA A 311 7.27 -10.56 4.00
CA ALA A 311 7.64 -10.73 5.40
C ALA A 311 9.14 -11.01 5.56
N LYS A 312 9.73 -11.87 4.72
CA LYS A 312 11.18 -12.11 4.70
C LYS A 312 11.98 -10.88 4.31
N ARG A 313 11.47 -10.01 3.43
CA ARG A 313 12.09 -8.72 3.09
C ARG A 313 12.00 -7.70 4.22
N ASN A 314 10.91 -7.67 4.98
CA ASN A 314 10.75 -6.78 6.14
C ASN A 314 11.48 -7.26 7.41
N ILE A 315 11.80 -8.56 7.50
CA ILE A 315 12.62 -9.15 8.60
C ILE A 315 14.12 -9.15 8.25
N SER A 316 14.52 -8.61 7.10
CA SER A 316 15.92 -8.34 6.77
C SER A 316 16.46 -7.19 7.63
N ILE A 317 16.57 -7.42 8.93
CA ILE A 317 17.52 -6.69 9.76
C ILE A 317 18.88 -7.02 9.15
N ASN A 318 19.52 -5.99 8.60
CA ASN A 318 20.87 -6.07 8.09
C ASN A 318 21.75 -6.71 9.16
N THR A 319 22.28 -7.90 8.90
CA THR A 319 23.11 -8.65 9.85
C THR A 319 24.34 -7.85 10.27
N ARG A 320 24.74 -6.85 9.47
CA ARG A 320 25.78 -5.88 9.77
C ARG A 320 25.39 -4.84 10.84
N ASP A 321 24.11 -4.54 11.00
CA ASP A 321 23.59 -3.59 11.98
C ASP A 321 23.28 -4.27 13.32
N VAL A 322 22.97 -5.58 13.33
CA VAL A 322 22.89 -6.38 14.57
C VAL A 322 24.27 -6.57 15.20
N ALA A 323 25.31 -6.80 14.39
CA ALA A 323 26.68 -6.95 14.88
C ALA A 323 27.25 -5.67 15.53
N LYS A 324 26.69 -4.49 15.22
CA LYS A 324 27.05 -3.23 15.88
C LYS A 324 26.33 -3.00 17.20
N LEU A 325 25.23 -3.71 17.44
CA LEU A 325 24.42 -3.59 18.67
C LEU A 325 24.80 -4.63 19.73
N SER A 326 25.47 -5.72 19.37
CA SER A 326 26.05 -6.65 20.35
C SER A 326 27.56 -6.44 20.47
N CYS A 327 27.99 -5.69 21.48
CA CYS A 327 29.40 -5.60 21.89
C CYS A 327 29.89 -6.93 22.51
N ARG A 328 29.82 -8.03 21.75
CA ARG A 328 30.33 -9.34 22.15
C ARG A 328 30.87 -10.05 20.92
N GLU A 329 32.19 -10.15 20.89
CA GLU A 329 32.93 -11.00 19.96
C GLU A 329 32.63 -12.47 20.26
N ASP A 330 32.54 -13.25 19.17
CA ASP A 330 32.66 -14.70 19.08
C ASP A 330 31.69 -15.60 19.87
N THR A 331 30.65 -16.07 19.16
CA THR A 331 30.33 -17.50 18.97
C THR A 331 29.10 -17.62 18.05
N LYS A 332 29.09 -18.62 17.16
CA LYS A 332 28.10 -18.80 16.08
C LYS A 332 26.65 -18.74 16.59
N PHE A 333 25.90 -17.71 16.15
CA PHE A 333 24.47 -17.55 16.40
C PHE A 333 23.67 -18.59 15.60
N ASN A 334 23.08 -19.58 16.28
CA ASN A 334 22.29 -20.64 15.66
C ASN A 334 20.81 -20.26 15.63
N TRP A 335 20.32 -19.91 14.43
CA TRP A 335 18.95 -19.43 14.19
C TRP A 335 17.84 -20.40 14.58
N HIS A 336 18.11 -21.72 14.66
CA HIS A 336 17.07 -22.72 14.92
C HIS A 336 16.60 -22.78 16.39
N LYS A 337 17.38 -22.28 17.36
CA LYS A 337 16.97 -22.26 18.77
C LYS A 337 16.10 -21.05 19.17
N SER A 338 16.16 -19.95 18.43
CA SER A 338 15.50 -18.68 18.82
C SER A 338 14.05 -18.54 18.35
N ALA A 339 13.55 -19.46 17.53
CA ALA A 339 12.20 -19.38 16.95
C ALA A 339 11.08 -20.02 17.79
N GLY A 340 11.37 -20.55 18.99
CA GLY A 340 10.35 -20.98 19.95
C GLY A 340 9.35 -22.05 19.46
N LEU A 341 9.68 -22.78 18.38
CA LEU A 341 8.88 -23.91 17.90
C LEU A 341 9.32 -25.19 18.61
N GLY A 342 9.06 -25.26 19.92
CA GLY A 342 9.03 -26.51 20.66
C GLY A 342 7.71 -27.22 20.36
N ALA A 343 7.78 -28.38 19.73
CA ALA A 343 6.62 -29.23 19.47
C ALA A 343 6.00 -29.66 20.81
N SER A 344 4.79 -29.17 21.10
CA SER A 344 3.94 -29.69 22.16
C SER A 344 3.38 -31.04 21.73
N THR A 345 3.82 -32.10 22.41
CA THR A 345 3.22 -33.42 22.40
C THR A 345 1.78 -33.35 22.91
N TRP A 346 0.81 -33.66 22.05
CA TRP A 346 -0.54 -34.03 22.48
C TRP A 346 -0.58 -35.56 22.59
N THR A 347 -0.58 -36.07 23.82
CA THR A 347 -0.88 -37.47 24.12
C THR A 347 -2.39 -37.68 24.09
N SER A 348 -2.86 -38.64 23.30
CA SER A 348 -4.22 -39.15 23.37
C SER A 348 -4.30 -40.20 24.48
N ASP A 349 -5.16 -39.95 25.46
CA ASP A 349 -5.74 -40.98 26.32
C ASP A 349 -7.26 -40.78 26.34
N PHE A 350 -7.98 -41.89 26.51
CA PHE A 350 -9.44 -42.07 26.62
C PHE A 350 -10.25 -42.33 25.33
N PHE A 351 -10.35 -43.62 24.97
CA PHE A 351 -11.65 -44.32 24.92
C PHE A 351 -11.45 -45.83 25.18
N SER A 352 -11.95 -46.29 26.34
CA SER A 352 -12.36 -47.68 26.59
C SER A 352 -13.21 -47.72 27.86
N THR A 353 -14.51 -47.49 27.70
CA THR A 353 -15.59 -48.41 28.09
C THR A 353 -16.91 -47.96 27.50
#